data_AF-A0A8T0DN25-F1
#
_entry.id   AF-A0A8T0DN25-F1
#
_cell.length_a   1.000
_cell.length_b   1.000
_cell.length_c   1.000
_cell.angle_alpha   90.00
_cell.angle_beta   90.00
_cell.angle_gamma   90.00
#
_symmetry.space_group_name_H-M   'P 1'
#
loop_
_entity.id
_entity.type
_entity.pdbx_description
1 polymer ?
#
loop_
_entity_poly.entity_id
_entity_poly.type
_entity_poly.pdbx_seq_one_letter_code
_entity_poly.pdbx_strand_id
1 'polypeptide(L)'
;MTRSEDANDESNSPHSDTFFLPIVTLPPATILNAEENETCVFKRKAKLYRYDRAEDPPEWKERGAGFVKILSHLQTGQYRLLMRRDKTFKVILVSQTVTFEV
;
A
#
# COMPACT_ATOMS: atom_id res chain seq x y z
N MET A 1 -17.15 42.43 50.61
CA MET A 1 -15.86 42.71 49.97
C MET A 1 -14.92 41.60 50.39
N THR A 2 -14.33 40.76 49.54
CA THR A 2 -14.01 40.87 48.12
C THR A 2 -14.06 39.50 47.46
N ARG A 3 -14.59 39.50 46.25
CA ARG A 3 -14.44 38.50 45.19
C ARG A 3 -12.95 38.45 44.79
N SER A 4 -12.41 37.25 44.67
CA SER A 4 -11.12 37.01 44.00
C SER A 4 -11.37 35.93 42.94
N GLU A 5 -11.67 36.38 41.72
CA GLU A 5 -11.30 35.62 40.53
C GLU A 5 -9.78 35.53 40.44
N ASP A 6 -9.29 34.46 39.81
CA ASP A 6 -7.99 34.28 39.13
C ASP A 6 -7.55 32.82 39.34
N ALA A 7 -7.15 32.03 38.34
CA ALA A 7 -7.10 32.19 36.91
C ALA A 7 -7.10 30.78 36.31
N ASN A 8 -7.89 30.58 35.26
CA ASN A 8 -7.84 29.42 34.38
C ASN A 8 -6.53 29.50 33.57
N ASP A 9 -5.44 28.92 34.08
CA ASP A 9 -4.20 28.82 33.32
C ASP A 9 -4.23 27.53 32.50
N GLU A 10 -4.88 27.63 31.34
CA GLU A 10 -4.69 26.72 30.23
C GLU A 10 -3.20 26.65 29.89
N SER A 11 -2.51 25.63 30.39
CA SER A 11 -1.23 25.20 29.81
C SER A 11 -1.47 24.53 28.46
N ASN A 12 -2.07 25.28 27.54
CA ASN A 12 -1.99 25.05 26.12
C ASN A 12 -0.57 25.44 25.68
N SER A 13 0.41 24.61 26.03
CA SER A 13 1.74 24.69 25.45
C SER A 13 1.55 24.50 23.94
N PRO A 14 1.81 25.52 23.10
CA PRO A 14 1.78 25.33 21.67
C PRO A 14 2.84 24.27 21.39
N HIS A 15 2.43 23.14 20.81
CA HIS A 15 3.35 22.14 20.27
C HIS A 15 4.45 22.90 19.53
N SER A 16 5.64 22.94 20.11
CA SER A 16 6.75 23.60 19.46
C SER A 16 7.03 22.81 18.20
N ASP A 17 6.82 23.43 17.04
CA ASP A 17 7.17 22.89 15.74
C ASP A 17 8.69 22.66 15.73
N THR A 18 9.08 21.49 16.22
CA THR A 18 10.47 21.11 16.41
C THR A 18 11.05 20.86 15.03
N PHE A 19 11.93 21.76 14.61
CA PHE A 19 12.55 21.71 13.29
C PHE A 19 13.78 20.80 13.30
N PHE A 20 13.86 19.88 12.34
CA PHE A 20 15.00 18.99 12.15
C PHE A 20 15.72 19.32 10.84
N LEU A 21 17.06 19.37 10.89
CA LEU A 21 17.87 19.47 9.67
C LEU A 21 17.84 18.14 8.90
N PRO A 22 17.72 18.17 7.57
CA PRO A 22 17.73 16.95 6.76
C PRO A 22 19.11 16.28 6.83
N ILE A 23 19.14 14.98 7.16
CA ILE A 23 20.37 14.17 7.21
C ILE A 23 20.82 13.81 5.78
N VAL A 24 19.87 13.69 4.85
CA VAL A 24 20.13 13.32 3.46
C VAL A 24 19.23 14.11 2.51
N THR A 25 19.81 14.52 1.38
CA THR A 25 19.06 15.08 0.25
C THR A 25 18.84 13.97 -0.77
N LEU A 26 17.59 13.63 -1.04
CA LEU A 26 17.26 12.63 -2.04
C LEU A 26 17.41 13.23 -3.44
N PRO A 27 18.14 12.59 -4.37
CA PRO A 27 18.17 13.04 -5.76
C PRO A 27 16.79 12.83 -6.40
N PRO A 28 16.43 13.62 -7.42
CA PRO A 28 15.26 13.35 -8.25
C PRO A 28 15.34 11.93 -8.83
N ALA A 29 14.26 11.17 -8.69
CA ALA A 29 14.18 9.80 -9.18
C ALA A 29 13.01 9.64 -10.15
N THR A 30 13.27 9.03 -11.30
CA THR A 30 12.21 8.61 -12.23
C THR A 30 11.59 7.32 -11.69
N ILE A 31 10.30 7.38 -11.34
CA ILE A 31 9.58 6.23 -10.79
C ILE A 31 8.96 5.45 -11.95
N LEU A 32 9.52 4.28 -12.26
CA LEU A 32 8.93 3.33 -13.19
C LEU A 32 8.03 2.36 -12.43
N ASN A 33 6.83 2.11 -12.94
CA ASN A 33 5.87 1.18 -12.33
C ASN A 33 6.15 -0.30 -12.69
N ALA A 34 7.07 -0.55 -13.64
CA ALA A 34 7.38 -1.85 -14.24
C ALA A 34 6.18 -2.54 -14.92
N GLU A 35 5.24 -1.76 -15.43
CA GLU A 35 4.02 -2.16 -16.15
C GLU A 35 3.98 -1.57 -17.58
N GLU A 36 5.03 -0.85 -18.01
CA GLU A 36 5.04 -0.06 -19.27
C GLU A 36 4.88 -0.90 -20.56
N ASN A 37 5.26 -2.19 -20.53
CA ASN A 37 5.15 -3.10 -21.67
C ASN A 37 3.86 -3.96 -21.62
N GLU A 38 2.88 -3.56 -20.82
CA GLU A 38 1.70 -4.37 -20.55
C GLU A 38 0.41 -3.55 -20.62
N THR A 39 -0.66 -4.18 -21.10
CA THR A 39 -2.00 -3.60 -21.11
C THR A 39 -2.84 -4.20 -19.98
N CYS A 40 -3.50 -3.35 -19.20
CA CYS A 40 -4.42 -3.79 -18.17
C CYS A 40 -5.77 -4.18 -18.78
N VAL A 41 -6.08 -5.47 -18.79
CA VAL A 41 -7.33 -6.01 -19.36
C VAL A 41 -8.44 -6.15 -18.31
N PHE A 42 -8.06 -6.20 -17.03
CA PHE A 42 -9.00 -6.27 -15.91
C PHE A 42 -8.45 -5.52 -14.70
N LYS A 43 -9.32 -4.79 -14.00
CA LYS A 43 -9.00 -4.09 -12.76
C LYS A 43 -10.20 -4.04 -11.83
N ARG A 44 -10.11 -4.61 -10.64
CA ARG A 44 -11.17 -4.54 -9.61
C ARG A 44 -10.58 -4.43 -8.20
N LYS A 45 -11.37 -3.87 -7.29
CA LYS A 45 -11.05 -3.83 -5.86
C LYS A 45 -11.25 -5.23 -5.27
N ALA A 46 -10.28 -5.70 -4.50
CA ALA A 46 -10.32 -7.02 -3.87
C ALA A 46 -9.55 -7.03 -2.54
N LYS A 47 -9.77 -8.08 -1.75
CA LYS A 47 -8.91 -8.49 -0.64
C LYS A 47 -8.25 -9.82 -0.98
N LEU A 48 -6.94 -9.90 -0.75
CA LEU A 48 -6.15 -11.11 -0.95
C LEU A 48 -5.94 -11.81 0.38
N TYR A 49 -6.20 -13.11 0.42
CA TYR A 49 -5.94 -13.99 1.56
C TYR A 49 -4.87 -15.01 1.18
N ARG A 50 -4.04 -15.42 2.15
CA ARG A 50 -3.18 -16.61 2.04
C ARG A 50 -3.70 -17.68 2.96
N TYR A 51 -3.66 -18.92 2.51
CA TYR A 51 -3.98 -20.08 3.34
C TYR A 51 -2.72 -20.52 4.08
N ASP A 52 -2.75 -20.50 5.40
CA ASP A 52 -1.64 -20.89 6.26
C ASP A 52 -1.88 -22.33 6.75
N ARG A 53 -1.10 -23.27 6.19
CA ARG A 53 -1.18 -24.70 6.54
C ARG A 53 -0.33 -25.07 7.76
N ALA A 54 0.49 -24.13 8.26
CA ALA A 54 1.36 -24.38 9.40
C ALA A 54 0.63 -24.25 10.75
N GLU A 55 -0.56 -23.66 10.74
CA GLU A 55 -1.44 -23.55 11.92
C GLU A 55 -2.28 -24.81 12.10
N ASP A 56 -2.69 -25.09 13.34
CA ASP A 56 -3.62 -26.18 13.69
C ASP A 56 -4.84 -25.61 14.45
N PRO A 57 -6.02 -25.48 13.81
CA PRO A 57 -6.33 -25.86 12.43
C PRO A 57 -5.77 -24.87 11.39
N PRO A 58 -5.58 -25.29 10.12
CA PRO A 58 -5.22 -24.39 9.03
C PRO A 58 -6.21 -23.24 8.86
N GLU A 59 -5.71 -22.04 8.60
CA GLU A 59 -6.54 -20.82 8.56
C GLU A 59 -6.21 -19.87 7.39
N TRP A 60 -7.18 -19.01 7.06
CA TRP A 60 -7.02 -17.94 6.07
C TRP A 60 -6.54 -16.66 6.75
N LYS A 61 -5.35 -16.18 6.37
CA LYS A 61 -4.79 -14.91 6.84
C LYS A 61 -4.90 -13.83 5.77
N GLU A 62 -5.34 -12.63 6.12
CA GLU A 62 -5.39 -11.51 5.18
C GLU A 62 -3.96 -11.11 4.76
N ARG A 63 -3.69 -11.09 3.46
CA ARG A 63 -2.42 -10.64 2.89
C ARG A 63 -2.45 -9.16 2.53
N GLY A 64 -3.60 -8.65 2.08
CA GLY A 64 -3.87 -7.21 1.95
C GLY A 64 -5.04 -6.86 1.01
N ALA A 65 -5.49 -5.60 1.10
CA ALA A 65 -6.54 -5.04 0.25
C ALA A 65 -5.95 -4.08 -0.82
N GLY A 66 -6.55 -4.06 -2.00
CA GLY A 66 -6.05 -3.30 -3.13
C GLY A 66 -6.80 -3.51 -4.44
N PHE A 67 -6.28 -2.98 -5.54
CA PHE A 67 -6.75 -3.33 -6.88
C PHE A 67 -5.98 -4.53 -7.41
N VAL A 68 -6.70 -5.60 -7.74
CA VAL A 68 -6.15 -6.70 -8.53
C VAL A 68 -6.24 -6.32 -10.01
N LYS A 69 -5.16 -6.53 -10.74
CA LYS A 69 -5.05 -6.31 -12.18
C LYS A 69 -4.71 -7.63 -12.89
N ILE A 70 -5.31 -7.84 -14.05
CA ILE A 70 -4.78 -8.77 -15.07
C ILE A 70 -4.08 -7.91 -16.11
N LEU A 71 -2.81 -8.19 -16.35
CA LEU A 71 -1.95 -7.48 -17.28
C LEU A 71 -1.56 -8.42 -18.42
N SER A 72 -1.62 -7.94 -19.66
CA SER A 72 -1.22 -8.66 -20.89
C SER A 72 0.04 -8.03 -21.46
N HIS A 73 1.11 -8.80 -21.59
CA HIS A 73 2.36 -8.31 -22.17
C HIS A 73 2.21 -8.06 -23.68
N LEU A 74 2.61 -6.87 -24.14
CA LEU A 74 2.35 -6.39 -25.50
C LEU A 74 3.00 -7.25 -26.60
N GLN A 75 4.21 -7.77 -26.35
CA GLN A 75 4.97 -8.52 -27.35
C GLN A 75 4.76 -10.04 -27.29
N THR A 76 4.47 -10.57 -26.09
CA THR A 76 4.43 -12.03 -25.87
C THR A 76 3.01 -12.55 -25.70
N GLY A 77 2.02 -11.67 -25.50
CA GLY A 77 0.64 -12.05 -25.20
C GLY A 77 0.46 -12.75 -23.85
N GLN A 78 1.52 -12.86 -23.04
CA GLN A 78 1.45 -13.53 -21.75
C GLN A 78 0.68 -12.67 -20.74
N TYR A 79 -0.10 -13.35 -19.89
CA TYR A 79 -0.88 -12.70 -18.85
C TYR A 79 -0.22 -12.88 -17.48
N ARG A 80 -0.32 -11.86 -16.63
CA ARG A 80 0.01 -11.96 -15.21
C ARG A 80 -1.01 -11.27 -14.32
N LEU A 81 -1.11 -11.75 -13.09
CA LEU A 81 -1.82 -11.09 -12.01
C LEU A 81 -0.87 -10.17 -11.25
N LEU A 82 -1.31 -8.94 -11.01
CA LEU A 82 -0.60 -7.98 -10.17
C LEU A 82 -1.57 -7.36 -9.17
N MET A 83 -1.17 -7.29 -7.90
CA MET A 83 -1.91 -6.57 -6.87
C MET A 83 -0.97 -5.79 -5.96
N ARG A 84 -1.31 -4.54 -5.69
CA ARG A 84 -0.61 -3.66 -4.75
C ARG A 84 -1.54 -3.30 -3.59
N ARG A 85 -0.99 -3.20 -2.38
CA ARG A 85 -1.72 -2.80 -1.18
C ARG A 85 -2.10 -1.33 -1.24
N ASP A 86 -3.28 -0.98 -0.73
CA ASP A 86 -3.66 0.42 -0.53
C ASP A 86 -2.66 1.17 0.36
N LYS A 87 -2.56 2.49 0.15
CA LYS A 87 -1.70 3.46 0.88
C LYS A 87 -0.19 3.25 0.72
N THR A 88 0.30 2.01 0.84
CA THR A 88 1.73 1.68 0.76
C THR A 88 2.21 1.37 -0.65
N PHE A 89 1.29 1.02 -1.57
CA PHE A 89 1.57 0.63 -2.95
C PHE A 89 2.55 -0.56 -3.10
N LYS A 90 2.83 -1.28 -2.01
CA LYS A 90 3.66 -2.50 -2.00
C LYS A 90 2.98 -3.62 -2.78
N VAL A 91 3.75 -4.33 -3.60
CA VAL A 91 3.26 -5.52 -4.32
C VAL A 91 2.98 -6.63 -3.32
N ILE A 92 1.78 -7.21 -3.39
CA ILE A 92 1.32 -8.31 -2.53
C ILE A 92 0.91 -9.56 -3.33
N LEU A 93 0.73 -9.44 -4.64
CA LEU A 93 0.54 -10.55 -5.57
C LEU A 93 1.32 -10.28 -6.86
N VAL A 94 2.09 -11.28 -7.29
CA VAL A 94 2.67 -11.38 -8.62
C VAL A 94 2.63 -12.85 -9.04
N SER A 95 2.14 -13.14 -10.24
CA SER A 95 2.25 -14.46 -10.88
C SER A 95 3.32 -14.41 -11.97
N GLN A 96 4.03 -15.52 -12.20
CA GLN A 96 5.03 -15.59 -13.28
C GLN A 96 4.36 -15.59 -14.66
N THR A 97 3.35 -16.45 -14.88
CA THR A 97 2.48 -16.47 -16.07
C THR A 97 1.14 -17.11 -15.69
N VAL A 98 0.02 -16.60 -16.19
CA VAL A 98 -1.30 -17.24 -16.11
C VAL A 98 -1.61 -17.82 -17.49
N THR A 99 -1.68 -19.15 -17.58
CA THR A 99 -2.19 -19.84 -18.76
C THR A 99 -3.68 -20.09 -18.59
N PHE A 100 -4.48 -19.59 -19.52
CA PHE A 100 -5.90 -19.96 -19.61
C PHE A 100 -5.96 -21.21 -20.47
N GLU A 101 -6.10 -22.38 -19.86
CA GLU A 101 -6.51 -23.59 -20.59
C GLU A 101 -8.02 -23.48 -20.83
N VAL A 102 -8.43 -23.69 -22.09
CA VAL A 102 -9.83 -23.67 -22.54
C VAL A 102 -10.40 -25.07 -22.49
#